data_AF-A0A1V6ALY2-F1
#
_entry.id   AF-A0A1V6ALY2-F1
#
_cell.length_a   1.000
_cell.length_b   1.000
_cell.length_c   1.000
_cell.angle_alpha   90.00
_cell.angle_beta   90.00
_cell.angle_gamma   90.00
#
_symmetry.space_group_name_H-M   'P 1'
#
loop_
_entity.id
_entity.type
_entity.pdbx_description
1 polymer ?
#
loop_
_entity_poly.entity_id
_entity_poly.type
_entity_poly.pdbx_seq_one_letter_code
_entity_poly.pdbx_strand_id
1 'polypeptide(L)'
;MFGLLGAVMISLNALLGPRKTNPVKEQPFECGSPPLQKGIPGFAVKFPLVVFLFVLFDIEVAFLFLWALVFREMKGPAFLLLLAYTAVLAAGFVYAWRKGAFRWE
;
A
#
# COMPACT_ATOMS: atom_id res chain seq x y z
N MET A 1 -2.46 1.51 24.03
CA MET A 1 -2.57 0.24 24.78
C MET A 1 -1.92 -0.94 24.04
N PHE A 2 -2.39 -1.30 22.83
CA PHE A 2 -1.84 -2.45 22.08
C PHE A 2 -0.35 -2.34 21.69
N GLY A 3 0.12 -1.16 21.29
CA GLY A 3 1.55 -0.96 20.97
C GLY A 3 2.47 -1.11 22.19
N LEU A 4 1.99 -0.73 23.37
CA LEU A 4 2.77 -0.84 24.62
C LEU A 4 2.87 -2.31 25.07
N LEU A 5 1.78 -3.07 24.95
CA LEU A 5 1.78 -4.51 25.19
C LEU A 5 2.76 -5.24 24.26
N GLY A 6 2.75 -4.91 22.96
CA GLY A 6 3.66 -5.49 21.97
C GLY A 6 5.12 -5.20 22.27
N ALA A 7 5.45 -3.96 22.63
CA ALA A 7 6.80 -3.58 23.03
C ALA A 7 7.27 -4.35 24.29
N VAL A 8 6.39 -4.52 25.28
CA VAL A 8 6.68 -5.32 26.48
C VAL A 8 6.94 -6.78 26.13
N MET A 9 6.15 -7.39 25.26
CA MET A 9 6.36 -8.79 24.86
C MET A 9 7.67 -8.99 24.09
N ILE A 10 8.02 -8.09 23.17
CA ILE A 10 9.30 -8.14 22.46
C ILE A 10 10.46 -7.99 23.44
N SER A 11 10.34 -7.07 24.41
CA SER A 11 11.38 -6.81 25.41
C SER A 11 11.57 -8.01 26.34
N LEU A 12 10.47 -8.63 26.79
CA LEU A 12 10.50 -9.84 27.60
C LEU A 12 11.10 -11.02 26.83
N ASN A 13 10.76 -11.20 25.56
CA ASN A 13 11.37 -12.23 24.72
C ASN A 13 12.88 -12.00 24.53
N ALA A 14 13.30 -10.74 24.34
CA ALA A 14 14.70 -10.40 24.21
C ALA A 14 15.51 -10.67 25.49
N LEU A 15 14.89 -10.51 26.67
CA LEU A 15 15.52 -10.72 27.99
C LEU A 15 15.50 -12.19 28.44
N LEU A 16 14.38 -12.89 28.24
CA LEU A 16 14.15 -14.25 28.75
C LEU A 16 14.38 -15.34 27.69
N GLY A 17 14.45 -14.99 26.41
CA GLY A 17 14.54 -15.93 25.29
C GLY A 17 15.94 -16.53 25.11
N PRO A 18 16.05 -17.84 24.78
CA PRO A 18 17.34 -18.49 24.56
C PRO A 18 18.01 -17.97 23.28
N ARG A 19 19.17 -17.32 23.43
CA ARG A 19 19.98 -16.82 22.31
C ARG A 19 20.98 -17.87 21.86
N LYS A 20 20.57 -18.75 20.93
CA LYS A 20 21.47 -19.73 20.28
C LYS A 20 21.73 -19.32 18.83
N THR A 21 22.70 -18.42 18.63
CA THR A 21 23.18 -18.01 17.32
C THR A 21 24.11 -19.08 16.74
N ASN A 22 24.05 -19.28 15.43
CA ASN A 22 24.94 -20.17 14.68
C ASN A 22 25.11 -19.50 13.31
N PRO A 23 26.32 -19.46 12.71
CA PRO A 23 26.51 -18.92 11.37
C PRO A 23 25.50 -19.42 10.34
N VAL A 24 25.01 -20.65 10.44
CA VAL A 24 23.96 -21.21 9.56
C VAL A 24 22.57 -20.63 9.83
N LYS A 25 22.25 -20.30 11.10
CA LYS A 25 20.95 -19.69 11.47
C LYS A 25 20.84 -18.23 11.07
N GLU A 26 21.97 -17.54 10.96
CA GLU A 26 22.05 -16.12 10.59
C GLU A 26 22.08 -15.92 9.06
N GLN A 27 22.06 -17.02 8.27
CA GLN A 27 22.05 -16.96 6.80
C GLN A 27 20.61 -16.91 6.27
N PRO A 28 20.35 -16.14 5.19
CA PRO A 28 19.10 -16.22 4.46
C PRO A 28 18.84 -17.65 3.97
N PHE A 29 17.58 -18.09 4.06
CA PHE A 29 17.20 -19.42 3.61
C PHE A 29 17.13 -19.48 2.08
N GLU A 30 17.96 -20.30 1.46
CA GLU A 30 17.96 -20.56 0.00
C GLU A 30 17.98 -22.06 -0.34
N CYS A 31 17.21 -22.87 0.37
CA CYS A 31 17.11 -24.33 0.14
C CYS A 31 18.47 -25.07 0.16
N GLY A 32 19.45 -24.58 0.94
CA GLY A 32 20.79 -25.16 1.05
C GLY A 32 21.81 -24.65 0.03
N SER A 33 21.42 -23.73 -0.86
CA SER A 33 22.35 -22.98 -1.71
C SER A 33 23.02 -21.85 -0.91
N PRO A 34 24.28 -21.50 -1.20
CA PRO A 34 24.87 -20.25 -0.70
C PRO A 34 24.01 -19.06 -1.15
N PRO A 35 23.84 -18.03 -0.30
CA PRO A 35 22.95 -16.92 -0.58
C PRO A 35 23.33 -16.23 -1.88
N LEU A 36 22.38 -16.13 -2.80
CA LEU A 36 22.53 -15.49 -4.09
C LEU A 36 22.61 -13.98 -3.87
N GLN A 37 23.82 -13.49 -3.60
CA GLN A 37 24.13 -12.06 -3.54
C GLN A 37 24.18 -11.45 -4.95
N LYS A 38 23.27 -11.84 -5.83
CA LYS A 38 23.03 -11.14 -7.10
C LYS A 38 22.12 -9.98 -6.77
N GLY A 39 22.63 -8.76 -6.99
CA GLY A 39 21.91 -7.51 -6.72
C GLY A 39 20.46 -7.59 -7.18
N ILE A 40 19.58 -6.97 -6.41
CA ILE A 40 18.14 -6.97 -6.62
C ILE A 40 17.89 -6.60 -8.09
N PRO A 41 17.32 -7.50 -8.92
CA PRO A 41 17.01 -7.15 -10.30
C PRO A 41 16.04 -5.96 -10.30
N GLY A 42 16.15 -5.09 -11.30
CA GLY A 42 15.24 -3.96 -11.45
C GLY A 42 13.79 -4.43 -11.38
N PHE A 43 13.03 -3.90 -10.42
CA PHE A 43 11.64 -4.25 -10.25
C PHE A 43 10.83 -3.83 -11.47
N ALA A 44 9.86 -4.66 -11.85
CA ALA A 44 8.99 -4.36 -12.98
C ALA A 44 8.21 -3.05 -12.73
N VAL A 45 8.09 -2.20 -13.76
CA VAL A 45 7.42 -0.87 -13.73
C VAL A 45 5.94 -0.96 -13.31
N LYS A 46 5.36 -2.16 -13.33
CA LYS A 46 3.98 -2.44 -12.87
C LYS A 46 3.73 -2.08 -11.41
N PHE A 47 4.71 -2.25 -10.52
CA PHE A 47 4.51 -1.94 -9.09
C PHE A 47 4.29 -0.44 -8.82
N PRO A 48 5.17 0.47 -9.32
CA PRO A 48 4.90 1.91 -9.22
C PRO A 48 3.57 2.35 -9.82
N LEU A 49 3.14 1.76 -10.94
CA LEU A 49 1.87 2.09 -11.60
C LEU A 49 0.66 1.88 -10.69
N VAL A 50 0.62 0.73 -10.00
CA VAL A 50 -0.46 0.42 -9.04
C VAL A 50 -0.40 1.35 -7.83
N VAL A 51 0.80 1.69 -7.35
CA VAL A 51 0.97 2.63 -6.22
C VAL A 51 0.44 4.02 -6.57
N PHE A 52 0.79 4.56 -7.75
CA PHE A 52 0.28 5.86 -8.17
C PHE A 52 -1.23 5.87 -8.32
N LEU A 53 -1.81 4.80 -8.88
CA LEU A 53 -3.25 4.66 -9.01
C LEU A 53 -3.95 4.56 -7.65
N PHE A 54 -3.37 3.80 -6.72
CA PHE A 54 -3.88 3.69 -5.35
C PHE A 54 -3.89 5.04 -4.65
N VAL A 55 -2.80 5.81 -4.71
CA VAL A 55 -2.71 7.15 -4.11
C VAL A 55 -3.74 8.10 -4.73
N LEU A 56 -3.92 8.05 -6.05
CA LEU A 56 -4.92 8.86 -6.74
C LEU A 56 -6.35 8.58 -6.22
N PHE A 57 -6.71 7.30 -6.10
CA PHE A 57 -8.02 6.89 -5.58
C PHE A 57 -8.20 7.17 -4.10
N ASP A 58 -7.15 7.01 -3.29
CA ASP A 58 -7.21 7.29 -1.85
C ASP A 58 -7.50 8.78 -1.61
N ILE A 59 -6.85 9.65 -2.38
CA ILE A 59 -7.11 11.09 -2.38
C ILE A 59 -8.55 11.38 -2.83
N GLU A 60 -9.05 10.70 -3.87
CA GLU A 60 -10.43 10.85 -4.34
C GLU A 60 -11.44 10.55 -3.22
N VAL A 61 -11.28 9.41 -2.53
CA VAL A 61 -12.16 9.01 -1.43
C VAL A 61 -12.08 9.99 -0.27
N ALA A 62 -10.89 10.51 0.05
CA ALA A 62 -10.74 11.55 1.08
C ALA A 62 -11.56 12.81 0.72
N PHE A 63 -11.53 13.25 -0.55
CA PHE A 63 -12.36 14.37 -1.00
C PHE A 63 -13.86 14.07 -0.94
N LEU A 64 -14.28 12.88 -1.35
CA LEU A 64 -15.68 12.44 -1.24
C LEU A 64 -16.15 12.44 0.22
N PHE A 65 -15.29 12.03 1.15
CA PHE A 65 -15.60 12.00 2.57
C PHE A 65 -15.75 13.42 3.15
N LEU A 66 -14.80 14.31 2.85
CA LEU A 66 -14.89 15.72 3.26
C LEU A 66 -16.17 16.37 2.73
N TRP A 67 -16.54 16.08 1.49
CA TRP A 67 -17.78 16.58 0.90
C TRP A 67 -19.02 15.99 1.57
N ALA A 68 -19.01 14.70 1.92
CA ALA A 68 -20.12 14.05 2.62
C ALA A 68 -20.43 14.71 3.98
N LEU A 69 -19.41 15.24 4.67
CA LEU A 69 -19.58 15.94 5.95
C LEU A 69 -20.37 17.26 5.80
N VAL A 70 -20.14 17.99 4.71
CA VAL A 70 -20.75 19.31 4.45
C VAL A 70 -21.92 19.25 3.46
N PHE A 71 -22.29 18.05 3.00
CA PHE A 71 -23.30 17.85 1.97
C PHE A 71 -24.65 18.50 2.31
N ARG A 72 -25.04 18.52 3.59
CA ARG A 72 -26.30 19.12 4.03
C ARG A 72 -26.38 20.64 3.83
N GLU A 73 -25.24 21.32 3.80
CA GLU A 73 -25.16 22.77 3.62
C GLU A 73 -24.98 23.15 2.13
N MET A 74 -24.50 22.21 1.32
CA MET A 74 -24.27 22.40 -0.09
C MET A 74 -25.52 22.11 -0.93
N LYS A 75 -25.98 23.09 -1.71
CA LYS A 75 -27.17 22.97 -2.58
C LYS A 75 -26.86 22.16 -3.85
N GLY A 76 -27.90 21.82 -4.61
CA GLY A 76 -27.88 21.06 -5.87
C GLY A 76 -26.70 21.24 -6.84
N PRO A 77 -26.17 22.45 -7.13
CA PRO A 77 -25.01 22.60 -8.00
C PRO A 77 -23.74 21.91 -7.48
N ALA A 78 -23.57 21.76 -6.16
CA ALA A 78 -22.42 21.06 -5.58
C ALA A 78 -22.45 19.55 -5.87
N PHE A 79 -23.64 18.97 -6.01
CA PHE A 79 -23.80 17.57 -6.41
C PHE A 79 -23.36 17.35 -7.86
N LEU A 80 -23.66 18.27 -8.77
CA LEU A 80 -23.18 18.22 -10.15
C LEU A 80 -21.65 18.35 -10.23
N LEU A 81 -21.04 19.22 -9.42
CA LEU A 81 -19.59 19.30 -9.31
C LEU A 81 -18.97 17.99 -8.82
N LEU A 82 -19.56 17.35 -7.82
CA LEU A 82 -19.09 16.05 -7.33
C LEU A 82 -19.13 14.99 -8.43
N LEU A 83 -20.26 14.90 -9.15
CA LEU A 83 -20.41 13.96 -10.26
C LEU A 83 -19.39 14.22 -11.37
N ALA A 84 -19.15 15.49 -11.72
CA ALA A 84 -18.15 15.85 -12.71
C ALA A 84 -16.73 15.48 -12.25
N TYR A 85 -16.40 15.75 -10.98
CA TYR A 85 -15.11 15.39 -10.37
C TYR A 85 -14.85 13.88 -10.41
N THR A 86 -15.80 13.08 -9.92
CA THR A 86 -15.71 11.61 -9.93
C THR A 86 -15.68 11.06 -11.37
N ALA A 87 -16.43 11.65 -12.31
CA ALA A 87 -16.41 11.22 -13.70
C ALA A 87 -15.04 11.40 -14.37
N VAL A 88 -14.35 12.51 -14.08
CA VAL A 88 -13.01 12.78 -14.62
C VAL A 88 -11.98 11.75 -14.11
N LEU A 89 -12.02 11.44 -12.82
CA LEU A 89 -11.10 10.45 -12.22
C LEU A 89 -11.44 9.02 -12.68
N ALA A 90 -12.73 8.68 -12.74
CA ALA A 90 -13.19 7.41 -13.29
C ALA A 90 -12.75 7.23 -14.76
N ALA A 91 -12.77 8.30 -15.58
CA ALA A 91 -12.25 8.25 -16.94
C ALA A 91 -10.74 7.97 -16.98
N GLY A 92 -9.97 8.58 -16.08
CA GLY A 92 -8.53 8.30 -15.92
C GLY A 92 -8.26 6.83 -15.53
N PHE A 93 -9.08 6.27 -14.64
CA PHE A 93 -9.00 4.85 -14.28
C PHE A 93 -9.33 3.93 -15.46
N VAL A 94 -10.42 4.20 -16.19
CA VAL A 94 -10.79 3.42 -17.38
C VAL A 94 -9.68 3.48 -18.43
N TYR A 95 -9.01 4.62 -18.59
CA TYR A 95 -7.85 4.74 -19.46
C TYR A 95 -6.68 3.85 -19.02
N ALA A 96 -6.33 3.89 -17.72
CA ALA A 96 -5.28 3.04 -17.16
C ALA A 96 -5.59 1.54 -17.31
N TRP A 97 -6.86 1.17 -17.12
CA TRP A 97 -7.36 -0.19 -17.33
C TRP A 97 -7.17 -0.63 -18.79
N ARG A 98 -7.59 0.21 -19.75
CA ARG A 98 -7.42 -0.08 -21.18
C ARG A 98 -5.95 -0.20 -21.60
N LYS A 99 -5.05 0.54 -20.97
CA LYS A 99 -3.61 0.42 -21.18
C LYS A 99 -2.96 -0.81 -20.54
N GLY A 100 -3.72 -1.62 -19.80
CA GLY A 100 -3.22 -2.85 -19.19
C GLY A 100 -2.39 -2.60 -17.93
N ALA A 101 -2.67 -1.52 -17.19
CA ALA A 101 -2.01 -1.23 -15.91
C ALA A 101 -2.12 -2.39 -14.88
N PHE A 102 -3.11 -3.27 -15.06
CA PHE A 102 -3.39 -4.42 -14.19
C PHE A 102 -3.03 -5.78 -14.82
N ARG A 103 -2.23 -5.82 -15.89
CA ARG A 103 -1.77 -7.09 -16.46
C ARG A 103 -0.62 -7.65 -15.63
N TRP A 104 -0.83 -8.85 -15.09
CA TRP A 104 0.11 -9.58 -14.26
C TRP A 104 0.64 -10.79 -15.02
N GLU A 105 1.42 -10.50 -16.07
CA GLU A 105 2.30 -11.48 -16.71
C GLU A 105 3.74 -11.28 -16.20
#